data_AF-A0A0D0SEL2-F1
#
_entry.id   AF-A0A0D0SEL2-F1
#
_cell.length_a   1.000
_cell.length_b   1.000
_cell.length_c   1.000
_cell.angle_alpha   90.00
_cell.angle_beta   90.00
_cell.angle_gamma   90.00
#
_symmetry.space_group_name_H-M   'P 1'
#
loop_
_entity.id
_entity.type
_entity.pdbx_description
1 polymer ?
#
loop_
_entity_poly.entity_id
_entity_poly.type
_entity_poly.pdbx_seq_one_letter_code
_entity_poly.pdbx_strand_id
1 'polypeptide(L)'
;MNDIKSLKSEKEVLDFLFGLIKIEITKTNIESISSMIYEMMLKHPTATSWFDFRFAVSEENKVLAELISVNEKNLESVMLRKYREDARKTRKALLGYCEMEPLYTPE
;
A
#
# COMPACT_ATOMS: atom_id res chain seq x y z
N MET A 1 9.45 -5.10 14.69
CA MET A 1 8.15 -4.37 14.70
C MET A 1 7.33 -4.95 15.84
N ASN A 2 6.55 -4.16 16.57
CA ASN A 2 5.87 -4.63 17.79
C ASN A 2 4.67 -5.51 17.38
N ASP A 3 4.71 -6.82 17.62
CA ASP A 3 3.75 -7.82 17.11
C ASP A 3 2.29 -7.44 17.38
N ILE A 4 2.01 -6.79 18.51
CA ILE A 4 0.69 -6.30 18.89
C ILE A 4 0.15 -5.23 17.91
N LYS A 5 1.01 -4.34 17.40
CA LYS A 5 0.59 -3.31 16.43
C LYS A 5 0.26 -3.95 15.08
N SER A 6 1.03 -4.97 14.68
CA SER A 6 0.75 -5.74 13.47
C SER A 6 -0.59 -6.48 13.60
N LEU A 7 -0.83 -7.17 14.71
CA LEU A 7 -2.10 -7.86 14.96
C LEU A 7 -3.31 -6.93 14.96
N LYS A 8 -3.19 -5.73 15.54
CA LYS A 8 -4.26 -4.72 15.49
C LYS A 8 -4.54 -4.25 14.05
N SER A 9 -3.49 -4.02 13.27
CA SER A 9 -3.61 -3.66 11.86
C SER A 9 -4.30 -4.76 11.05
N GLU A 10 -3.94 -6.03 11.25
CA GLU A 10 -4.60 -7.14 10.57
C GLU A 10 -6.09 -7.21 10.93
N LYS A 11 -6.41 -7.09 12.22
CA LYS A 11 -7.80 -7.09 12.68
C LYS A 11 -8.62 -5.98 12.04
N GLU A 12 -8.11 -4.75 12.00
CA GLU A 12 -8.83 -3.61 11.41
C GLU A 12 -9.10 -3.81 9.91
N VAL A 13 -8.15 -4.41 9.18
CA VAL A 13 -8.32 -4.74 7.76
C VAL A 13 -9.35 -5.86 7.58
N LEU A 14 -9.31 -6.91 8.38
CA LEU A 14 -10.29 -8.00 8.32
C LEU A 14 -11.71 -7.51 8.64
N ASP A 15 -11.89 -6.72 9.70
CA ASP A 15 -13.18 -6.17 10.08
C ASP A 15 -13.79 -5.32 8.94
N PHE A 16 -12.96 -4.52 8.27
CA PHE A 16 -13.35 -3.76 7.08
C PHE A 16 -13.75 -4.67 5.91
N LEU A 17 -12.92 -5.65 5.58
CA LEU A 17 -13.13 -6.57 4.45
C LEU A 17 -14.40 -7.41 4.64
N PHE A 18 -14.64 -7.95 5.84
CA PHE A 18 -15.89 -8.65 6.18
C PHE A 18 -17.12 -7.72 6.13
N GLY A 19 -16.95 -6.44 6.41
CA GLY A 19 -17.98 -5.42 6.20
C GLY A 19 -18.37 -5.30 4.72
N LEU A 20 -17.38 -5.32 3.82
CA LEU A 20 -17.61 -5.21 2.37
C LEU A 20 -18.32 -6.43 1.77
N ILE A 21 -18.15 -7.64 2.32
CA ILE A 21 -18.88 -8.85 1.83
C ILE A 21 -20.39 -8.63 1.85
N LYS A 22 -20.88 -7.91 2.85
CA LYS A 22 -22.32 -7.69 3.05
C LYS A 22 -22.92 -6.68 2.07
N ILE A 23 -22.08 -6.04 1.25
CA ILE A 23 -22.47 -4.99 0.32
C ILE A 23 -22.54 -5.58 -1.09
N GLU A 24 -23.71 -5.46 -1.72
CA GLU A 24 -23.85 -5.77 -3.13
C GLU A 24 -23.11 -4.73 -3.98
N ILE A 25 -22.16 -5.18 -4.79
CA ILE A 25 -21.38 -4.31 -5.67
C ILE A 25 -22.12 -4.13 -6.99
N THR A 26 -22.45 -2.88 -7.30
CA THR A 26 -23.17 -2.48 -8.50
C THR A 26 -22.40 -1.38 -9.24
N LYS A 27 -22.82 -1.07 -10.47
CA LYS A 27 -22.16 -0.03 -11.28
C LYS A 27 -22.19 1.35 -10.63
N THR A 28 -23.15 1.63 -9.74
CA THR A 28 -23.31 2.95 -9.10
C THR A 28 -22.44 3.13 -7.86
N ASN A 29 -22.00 2.04 -7.21
CA ASN A 29 -21.23 2.09 -5.97
C ASN A 29 -19.79 1.57 -6.11
N ILE A 30 -19.43 0.95 -7.24
CA ILE A 30 -18.12 0.34 -7.46
C ILE A 30 -16.94 1.31 -7.25
N GLU A 31 -17.06 2.55 -7.72
CA GLU A 31 -16.01 3.57 -7.57
C GLU A 31 -15.84 3.99 -6.11
N SER A 32 -16.95 4.12 -5.38
CA SER A 32 -16.94 4.46 -3.96
C SER A 32 -16.30 3.33 -3.14
N ILE A 33 -16.68 2.07 -3.39
CA ILE A 33 -16.10 0.91 -2.72
C ILE A 33 -14.60 0.79 -3.05
N SER A 34 -14.22 0.98 -4.32
CA SER A 34 -12.81 1.00 -4.73
C SER A 34 -12.01 2.07 -3.99
N SER A 35 -12.57 3.27 -3.84
CA SER A 35 -11.93 4.38 -3.11
C SER A 35 -11.77 4.04 -1.62
N MET A 36 -12.78 3.44 -0.99
CA MET A 36 -12.69 2.98 0.40
C MET A 36 -11.59 1.93 0.59
N ILE A 37 -11.48 0.96 -0.33
CA ILE A 37 -10.41 -0.04 -0.31
C ILE A 37 -9.04 0.65 -0.42
N TYR A 38 -8.89 1.57 -1.38
CA TYR A 38 -7.65 2.31 -1.58
C TYR A 38 -7.22 3.08 -0.33
N GLU A 39 -8.13 3.83 0.29
CA GLU A 39 -7.86 4.58 1.53
C GLU A 39 -7.45 3.67 2.69
N MET A 40 -8.11 2.51 2.82
CA MET A 40 -7.78 1.56 3.88
C MET A 40 -6.42 0.89 3.63
N MET A 41 -6.09 0.58 2.37
CA MET A 41 -4.76 0.09 2.00
C MET A 41 -3.66 1.14 2.24
N LEU A 42 -3.94 2.43 2.04
CA LEU A 42 -2.98 3.49 2.40
C LEU A 42 -2.68 3.54 3.90
N LYS A 43 -3.67 3.25 4.75
CA LYS A 43 -3.50 3.19 6.21
C LYS A 43 -2.78 1.91 6.65
N HIS A 44 -3.07 0.79 6.00
CA HIS A 44 -2.54 -0.54 6.35
C HIS A 44 -1.90 -1.25 5.14
N PRO A 45 -0.81 -0.69 4.56
CA PRO A 45 -0.29 -1.13 3.26
C PRO A 45 0.41 -2.50 3.29
N THR A 46 0.81 -2.97 4.47
CA THR A 46 1.55 -4.23 4.65
C THR A 46 0.72 -5.31 5.31
N ALA A 47 -0.60 -5.12 5.45
CA ALA A 47 -1.45 -6.13 6.07
C ALA A 47 -1.56 -7.35 5.16
N THR A 48 -1.27 -8.54 5.66
CA THR A 48 -1.34 -9.78 4.86
C THR A 48 -2.78 -10.16 4.54
N SER A 49 -3.72 -9.71 5.37
CA SER A 49 -5.15 -9.95 5.19
C SER A 49 -5.70 -9.53 3.82
N TRP A 50 -5.10 -8.55 3.15
CA TRP A 50 -5.50 -8.18 1.77
C TRP A 50 -5.35 -9.34 0.79
N PHE A 51 -4.20 -10.03 0.87
CA PHE A 51 -3.88 -11.17 0.03
C PHE A 51 -4.76 -12.36 0.38
N ASP A 52 -4.78 -12.76 1.66
CA ASP A 52 -5.51 -13.94 2.13
C ASP A 52 -7.00 -13.84 1.83
N PHE A 53 -7.58 -12.67 2.09
CA PHE A 53 -9.00 -12.43 1.85
C PHE A 53 -9.36 -12.41 0.37
N ARG A 54 -8.50 -11.84 -0.49
CA ARG A 54 -8.71 -11.87 -1.94
C ARG A 54 -8.86 -13.29 -2.46
N PHE A 55 -8.05 -14.24 -1.98
CA PHE A 55 -8.18 -15.64 -2.36
C PHE A 55 -9.46 -16.25 -1.82
N ALA A 56 -9.76 -16.03 -0.54
CA ALA A 56 -10.94 -16.59 0.11
C ALA A 56 -12.25 -16.14 -0.57
N VAL A 57 -12.35 -14.87 -0.95
CA VAL A 57 -13.59 -14.32 -1.52
C VAL A 57 -13.69 -14.48 -3.05
N SER A 58 -12.64 -14.99 -3.71
CA SER A 58 -12.60 -15.07 -5.18
C SER A 58 -13.65 -16.00 -5.79
N GLU A 59 -14.12 -17.00 -5.04
CA GLU A 59 -15.19 -17.90 -5.47
C GLU A 59 -16.59 -17.29 -5.27
N GLU A 60 -16.78 -16.53 -4.19
CA GLU A 60 -18.10 -16.00 -3.77
C GLU A 60 -18.38 -14.60 -4.34
N ASN A 61 -17.36 -13.73 -4.41
CA ASN A 61 -17.48 -12.35 -4.86
C ASN A 61 -16.25 -11.93 -5.68
N LYS A 62 -16.23 -12.38 -6.95
CA LYS A 62 -15.16 -12.09 -7.92
C LYS A 62 -14.90 -10.60 -8.10
N VAL A 63 -15.95 -9.78 -8.08
CA VAL A 63 -15.82 -8.33 -8.28
C VAL A 63 -15.05 -7.69 -7.12
N LEU A 64 -15.37 -8.07 -5.88
CA LEU A 64 -14.64 -7.57 -4.72
C LEU A 64 -13.16 -8.01 -4.74
N ALA A 65 -12.89 -9.28 -5.08
CA ALA A 65 -11.53 -9.79 -5.21
C ALA A 65 -10.73 -9.02 -6.29
N GLU A 66 -11.37 -8.69 -7.42
CA GLU A 66 -10.76 -7.91 -8.49
C GLU A 66 -10.48 -6.46 -8.06
N LEU A 67 -11.41 -5.82 -7.35
CA LEU A 67 -11.19 -4.48 -6.79
C LEU A 67 -10.01 -4.42 -5.82
N ILE A 68 -9.88 -5.41 -4.94
CA ILE A 68 -8.73 -5.52 -4.03
C ILE A 68 -7.44 -5.67 -4.84
N SER A 69 -7.42 -6.57 -5.83
CA SER A 69 -6.26 -6.80 -6.70
C SER A 69 -5.82 -5.56 -7.48
N VAL A 70 -6.77 -4.82 -8.05
CA VAL A 70 -6.49 -3.59 -8.80
C VAL A 70 -5.92 -2.52 -7.89
N ASN A 71 -6.50 -2.31 -6.71
CA ASN A 71 -6.02 -1.32 -5.77
C ASN A 71 -4.64 -1.66 -5.20
N GLU A 72 -4.37 -2.93 -4.93
CA GLU A 72 -3.06 -3.42 -4.50
C GLU A 72 -1.97 -3.09 -5.56
N LYS A 73 -2.21 -3.46 -6.83
CA LYS A 73 -1.29 -3.15 -7.94
C LYS A 73 -1.08 -1.65 -8.14
N ASN A 74 -2.16 -0.87 -8.03
CA ASN A 74 -2.07 0.59 -8.14
C ASN A 74 -1.22 1.17 -7.01
N LEU A 75 -1.39 0.68 -5.78
CA LEU A 75 -0.62 1.13 -4.63
C LEU A 75 0.85 0.73 -4.74
N GLU A 76 1.16 -0.49 -5.17
CA GLU A 76 2.54 -0.93 -5.44
C GLU A 76 3.22 -0.03 -6.47
N SER A 77 2.53 0.30 -7.56
CA SER A 77 3.04 1.22 -8.60
C SER A 77 3.34 2.61 -8.03
N VAL A 78 2.45 3.15 -7.19
CA VAL A 78 2.63 4.46 -6.53
C VAL A 78 3.77 4.43 -5.51
N MET A 79 3.83 3.39 -4.68
CA MET A 79 4.89 3.18 -3.69
C MET A 79 6.25 3.07 -4.37
N LEU A 80 6.38 2.23 -5.40
CA LEU A 80 7.62 2.07 -6.18
C LEU A 80 8.06 3.37 -6.85
N ARG A 81 7.13 4.19 -7.37
CA ARG A 81 7.45 5.52 -7.92
C ARG A 81 7.99 6.45 -6.84
N LYS A 82 7.35 6.50 -5.67
CA LYS A 82 7.78 7.33 -4.54
C LYS A 82 9.16 6.91 -4.02
N TYR A 83 9.38 5.61 -3.80
CA TYR A 83 10.70 5.09 -3.41
C TYR A 83 11.79 5.44 -4.43
N ARG A 84 11.51 5.34 -5.74
CA ARG A 84 12.47 5.75 -6.78
C ARG A 84 12.75 7.26 -6.76
N GLU A 85 11.75 8.08 -6.49
CA GLU A 85 11.91 9.53 -6.40
C GLU A 85 12.73 9.93 -5.15
N ASP A 86 12.43 9.34 -4.00
CA ASP A 86 13.15 9.57 -2.76
C ASP A 86 14.61 9.08 -2.88
N ALA A 87 14.86 7.92 -3.50
CA ALA A 87 16.21 7.45 -3.79
C ALA A 87 16.99 8.41 -4.71
N ARG A 88 16.32 9.02 -5.71
CA ARG A 88 16.94 10.05 -6.56
C ARG A 88 17.28 11.31 -5.78
N LYS A 89 16.41 11.76 -4.88
CA LYS A 89 16.66 12.91 -3.99
C LYS A 89 17.86 12.63 -3.08
N THR A 90 17.90 11.46 -2.44
CA THR A 90 19.01 11.04 -1.58
C THR A 90 20.32 10.95 -2.38
N ARG A 91 20.31 10.36 -3.58
CA ARG A 91 21.49 10.30 -4.44
C ARG A 91 21.99 11.69 -4.84
N LYS A 92 21.09 12.61 -5.19
CA LYS A 92 21.44 13.99 -5.54
C LYS A 92 22.02 14.74 -4.34
N ALA A 93 21.44 14.55 -3.15
CA ALA A 93 21.97 15.14 -1.92
C ALA A 93 23.39 14.62 -1.63
N LEU A 94 23.60 13.30 -1.67
CA LEU A 94 24.92 12.68 -1.43
C LEU A 94 25.98 13.16 -2.44
N LEU A 95 25.63 13.25 -3.73
CA LEU A 95 26.56 13.78 -4.74
C LEU A 95 26.89 15.27 -4.50
N GLY A 96 25.93 16.08 -4.07
CA GLY A 96 26.19 17.47 -3.67
C GLY A 96 27.08 17.61 -2.43
N TYR A 97 27.07 16.62 -1.52
CA TYR A 97 28.00 16.56 -0.39
C TYR A 97 29.43 16.19 -0.84
N CYS A 98 29.58 15.29 -1.83
CA CYS A 98 30.90 14.92 -2.36
C CYS A 98 31.62 16.05 -3.11
N GLU A 99 30.90 17.04 -3.64
CA GLU A 99 31.49 18.23 -4.29
C GLU A 99 31.94 19.31 -3.29
N MET A 100 31.65 19.14 -1.99
CA MET A 100 31.88 20.14 -0.94
C MET A 100 32.99 19.78 0.05
N GLU A 101 33.65 18.62 -0.07
CA GLU A 101 34.84 18.32 0.74
C GLU A 101 36.05 19.07 0.16
N PRO A 102 36.68 20.02 0.90
CA PRO A 102 37.95 20.57 0.46
C PRO A 102 38.99 19.46 0.58
N LEU A 103 39.69 19.19 -0.53
CA LEU A 103 40.87 18.32 -0.57
C LEU A 103 41.82 18.75 0.55
N TYR A 104 41.87 17.97 1.63
CA TYR A 104 42.82 18.17 2.71
C TYR A 104 44.22 17.94 2.13
N THR A 105 44.96 19.02 1.88
CA THR A 105 46.39 18.99 1.58
C THR A 105 47.15 19.12 2.90
N PRO A 106 47.75 18.05 3.43
CA PRO A 106 48.64 18.18 4.58
C PRO A 106 49.92 18.90 4.15
N GLU A 107 50.39 19.83 4.99
CA GLU A 107 51.69 20.53 4.85
C GLU A 107 52.89 19.58 4.83
#